data_AF-A0A6A7VSN1-F1
#
_entry.id   AF-A0A6A7VSN1-F1
#
_cell.length_a   1.000
_cell.length_b   1.000
_cell.length_c   1.000
_cell.angle_alpha   90.00
_cell.angle_beta   90.00
_cell.angle_gamma   90.00
#
_symmetry.space_group_name_H-M   'P 1'
#
loop_
_entity.id
_entity.type
_entity.pdbx_description
1 polymer ?
#
loop_
_entity_poly.entity_id
_entity_poly.type
_entity_poly.pdbx_seq_one_letter_code
_entity_poly.pdbx_strand_id
1 'polypeptide(L)'
;MATQIFDNDFLHTHPIYQNVHSTLVDVSNRDYAMAPFDKRIECLDMDDYEAHYMQNGANDSTMDAVIGIANYDNNHKSGSSLLMVELRLGYQSAKNITALSLNNKVKHTMTLLNAAEFPISQDAVFIFKADVCQQAKHKLDALGHSNTSRRRWIVMSPDIFGKAYIAKEDIPYVPLHDYKAVLANFCRLIDSHLWDEVEKEFETWGSKTYSRISYISQERELLEDMLRNVWIKIESEKDKVDTDTWDYISLIKEDYPHILG
;
A
#
# COMPACT_ATOMS: atom_id res chain seq x y z
N MET A 1 -8.98 9.09 3.92
CA MET A 1 -8.38 8.21 4.94
C MET A 1 -7.26 7.48 4.25
N ALA A 2 -6.02 7.55 4.76
CA ALA A 2 -4.91 6.83 4.15
C ALA A 2 -5.13 5.32 4.30
N THR A 3 -4.84 4.59 3.23
CA THR A 3 -4.88 3.11 3.24
C THR A 3 -3.59 2.60 3.88
N GLN A 4 -3.68 1.54 4.66
CA GLN A 4 -2.50 0.91 5.26
C GLN A 4 -1.99 -0.20 4.34
N ILE A 5 -0.69 -0.18 4.07
CA ILE A 5 0.00 -1.19 3.26
C ILE A 5 1.10 -1.86 4.07
N PHE A 6 1.49 -3.08 3.69
CA PHE A 6 2.77 -3.62 4.14
C PHE A 6 3.92 -2.97 3.35
N ASP A 7 5.05 -2.75 4.04
CA ASP A 7 6.22 -2.00 3.55
C ASP A 7 7.49 -2.82 3.75
N ASN A 8 7.72 -3.79 2.87
CA ASN A 8 8.89 -4.67 2.92
C ASN A 8 10.19 -3.88 2.78
N ASP A 9 10.23 -2.85 1.92
CA ASP A 9 11.43 -1.99 1.76
C ASP A 9 11.89 -1.41 3.10
N PHE A 10 10.93 -0.94 3.92
CA PHE A 10 11.25 -0.41 5.24
C PHE A 10 11.71 -1.52 6.20
N LEU A 11 11.07 -2.69 6.17
CA LEU A 11 11.46 -3.85 6.96
C LEU A 11 12.91 -4.27 6.67
N HIS A 12 13.33 -4.25 5.40
CA HIS A 12 14.68 -4.61 4.96
C HIS A 12 15.77 -3.73 5.54
N THR A 13 15.43 -2.51 5.95
CA THR A 13 16.38 -1.58 6.56
C THR A 13 16.73 -1.95 8.00
N HIS A 14 15.94 -2.82 8.64
CA HIS A 14 16.18 -3.19 10.03
C HIS A 14 17.39 -4.13 10.14
N PRO A 15 18.36 -3.89 11.05
CA PRO A 15 19.62 -4.63 11.12
C PRO A 15 19.48 -6.14 11.30
N ILE A 16 18.42 -6.59 11.97
CA ILE A 16 18.20 -8.02 12.22
C ILE A 16 17.56 -8.75 11.03
N TYR A 17 17.09 -8.03 10.00
CA TYR A 17 16.37 -8.63 8.87
C TYR A 17 17.15 -9.76 8.20
N GLN A 18 18.44 -9.55 7.89
CA GLN A 18 19.26 -10.57 7.23
C GLN A 18 19.37 -11.89 8.01
N ASN A 19 19.18 -11.84 9.33
CA ASN A 19 19.33 -12.98 10.22
C ASN A 19 18.03 -13.74 10.44
N VAL A 20 16.89 -13.04 10.47
CA VAL A 20 15.60 -13.61 10.90
C VAL A 20 14.43 -13.27 9.97
N HIS A 21 14.74 -12.97 8.70
CA HIS A 21 13.69 -12.78 7.70
C HIS A 21 12.90 -14.07 7.50
N SER A 22 11.59 -13.90 7.34
CA SER A 22 10.65 -14.96 6.98
C SER A 22 9.46 -14.33 6.26
N THR A 23 8.47 -15.14 5.92
CA THR A 23 7.15 -14.63 5.52
C THR A 23 6.15 -14.86 6.65
N LEU A 24 5.14 -13.99 6.75
CA LEU A 24 4.09 -14.18 7.77
C LEU A 24 3.33 -15.50 7.58
N VAL A 25 3.24 -15.96 6.32
CA VAL A 25 2.69 -17.28 5.98
C VAL A 25 3.55 -18.40 6.53
N ASP A 26 4.88 -18.32 6.42
CA ASP A 26 5.79 -19.36 6.91
C ASP A 26 5.81 -19.42 8.44
N VAL A 27 5.88 -18.26 9.11
CA VAL A 27 5.74 -18.17 10.58
C VAL A 27 4.41 -18.78 11.00
N SER A 28 3.31 -18.42 10.32
CA SER A 28 2.02 -18.99 10.67
C SER A 28 1.94 -20.49 10.42
N ASN A 29 2.49 -21.00 9.31
CA ASN A 29 2.36 -22.41 8.92
C ASN A 29 3.19 -23.34 9.80
N ARG A 30 4.28 -22.84 10.39
CA ARG A 30 5.07 -23.58 11.39
C ARG A 30 4.21 -23.99 12.58
N ASP A 31 3.44 -23.05 13.11
CA ASP A 31 2.73 -23.22 14.39
C ASP A 31 1.24 -23.52 14.21
N TYR A 32 0.68 -23.16 13.05
CA TYR A 32 -0.75 -23.23 12.75
C TYR A 32 -1.00 -23.74 11.33
N ALA A 33 -1.75 -24.83 11.17
CA ALA A 33 -2.05 -25.36 9.84
C ALA A 33 -2.83 -24.34 8.98
N MET A 34 -2.16 -23.80 7.95
CA MET A 34 -2.66 -22.93 6.87
C MET A 34 -3.45 -21.69 7.30
N ALA A 35 -2.76 -20.59 7.61
CA ALA A 35 -3.40 -19.28 7.71
C ALA A 35 -3.44 -18.54 6.37
N PRO A 36 -4.55 -17.84 6.03
CA PRO A 36 -4.75 -17.19 4.73
C PRO A 36 -4.09 -15.80 4.68
N PHE A 37 -2.82 -15.69 5.05
CA PHE A 37 -2.08 -14.43 4.90
C PHE A 37 -1.59 -14.25 3.46
N ASP A 38 -1.40 -12.99 3.05
CA ASP A 38 -0.78 -12.69 1.77
C ASP A 38 0.70 -13.12 1.80
N LYS A 39 1.10 -13.98 0.85
CA LYS A 39 2.47 -14.51 0.74
C LYS A 39 3.54 -13.45 0.49
N ARG A 40 3.16 -12.23 0.11
CA ARG A 40 4.07 -11.10 -0.09
C ARG A 40 4.45 -10.41 1.22
N ILE A 41 3.76 -10.69 2.32
CA ILE A 41 4.05 -10.09 3.62
C ILE A 41 5.30 -10.76 4.20
N GLU A 42 6.40 -10.05 4.14
CA GLU A 42 7.64 -10.43 4.80
C GLU A 42 7.62 -9.97 6.25
N CYS A 43 8.33 -10.68 7.11
CA CYS A 43 8.42 -10.37 8.53
C CYS A 43 9.79 -10.70 9.12
N LEU A 44 10.06 -10.12 10.29
CA LEU A 44 11.06 -10.62 11.23
C LEU A 44 10.39 -11.70 12.07
N ASP A 45 10.95 -12.90 12.06
CA ASP A 45 10.54 -14.01 12.90
C ASP A 45 11.20 -13.86 14.27
N MET A 46 10.40 -13.47 15.27
CA MET A 46 10.96 -13.14 16.57
C MET A 46 11.27 -14.38 17.41
N ASP A 47 10.56 -15.49 17.16
CA ASP A 47 10.86 -16.77 17.79
C ASP A 47 12.23 -17.29 17.32
N ASP A 48 12.50 -17.18 16.01
CA ASP A 48 13.79 -17.54 15.44
C ASP A 48 14.92 -16.65 15.98
N TYR A 49 14.63 -15.35 16.14
CA TYR A 49 15.57 -14.41 16.76
C TYR A 49 15.90 -14.79 18.21
N GLU A 50 14.90 -15.10 19.04
CA GLU A 50 15.15 -15.54 20.41
C GLU A 50 15.95 -16.83 20.46
N ALA A 51 15.60 -17.82 19.62
CA ALA A 51 16.25 -19.13 19.59
C ALA A 51 17.74 -19.07 19.25
N HIS A 52 18.13 -18.20 18.30
CA HIS A 52 19.50 -18.16 17.78
C HIS A 52 20.38 -17.08 18.43
N TYR A 53 19.79 -16.01 18.97
CA TYR A 53 20.55 -14.83 19.40
C TYR A 53 20.38 -14.47 20.88
N MET A 54 19.47 -15.12 21.63
CA MET A 54 19.33 -14.92 23.08
C MET A 54 19.94 -16.10 23.87
N GLN A 55 21.01 -15.83 24.63
CA GLN A 55 21.77 -16.86 25.36
C GLN A 55 21.13 -17.34 26.66
N ASN A 56 19.98 -16.79 27.08
CA ASN A 56 19.41 -17.03 28.42
C ASN A 56 17.90 -17.34 28.39
N GLY A 57 17.49 -18.42 27.72
CA GLY A 57 16.35 -19.30 28.08
C GLY A 57 14.96 -18.71 28.41
N ALA A 58 14.70 -17.43 28.19
CA ALA A 58 13.42 -16.77 28.39
C ALA A 58 12.62 -16.70 27.07
N ASN A 59 12.66 -17.79 26.31
CA ASN A 59 12.25 -17.91 24.90
C ASN A 59 10.75 -17.68 24.58
N ASP A 60 9.93 -17.23 25.53
CA ASP A 60 8.46 -17.18 25.37
C ASP A 60 7.88 -15.75 25.55
N SER A 61 8.72 -14.73 25.38
CA SER A 61 8.34 -13.35 25.68
C SER A 61 8.37 -12.43 24.48
N THR A 62 8.50 -12.89 23.23
CA THR A 62 8.28 -12.02 22.06
C THR A 62 6.90 -12.20 21.44
N MET A 63 6.57 -11.24 20.57
CA MET A 63 5.47 -11.33 19.62
C MET A 63 5.95 -12.16 18.42
N ASP A 64 5.15 -13.09 17.91
CA ASP A 64 5.62 -14.07 16.91
C ASP A 64 6.29 -13.45 15.65
N ALA A 65 5.77 -12.32 15.15
CA ALA A 65 6.28 -11.67 13.95
C ALA A 65 6.29 -10.14 14.02
N VAL A 66 7.15 -9.51 13.24
CA VAL A 66 7.17 -8.05 13.03
C VAL A 66 7.17 -7.75 11.53
N ILE A 67 6.23 -6.94 11.05
CA ILE A 67 6.12 -6.55 9.64
C ILE A 67 6.37 -5.06 9.47
N GLY A 68 6.83 -4.64 8.28
CA GLY A 68 6.85 -3.23 7.90
C GLY A 68 5.45 -2.79 7.47
N ILE A 69 5.00 -1.62 7.90
CA ILE A 69 3.75 -1.00 7.44
C ILE A 69 3.96 0.47 7.08
N ALA A 70 3.12 1.00 6.21
CA ALA A 70 3.10 2.43 5.88
C ALA A 70 1.69 2.92 5.55
N ASN A 71 1.50 4.24 5.61
CA ASN A 71 0.34 4.89 5.04
C ASN A 71 0.56 5.07 3.53
N TYR A 72 -0.50 4.84 2.76
CA TYR A 72 -0.53 5.09 1.33
C TYR A 72 -1.73 5.95 0.97
N ASP A 73 -1.47 7.10 0.35
CA ASP A 73 -2.50 8.03 -0.12
C ASP A 73 -2.01 8.77 -1.35
N ASN A 74 -2.88 8.95 -2.35
CA ASN A 74 -2.58 9.66 -3.60
C ASN A 74 -1.25 9.24 -4.26
N ASN A 75 -1.01 7.94 -4.33
CA ASN A 75 0.23 7.31 -4.81
C ASN A 75 1.49 7.49 -3.95
N HIS A 76 1.39 8.17 -2.81
CA HIS A 76 2.52 8.48 -1.94
C HIS A 76 2.52 7.59 -0.70
N LYS A 77 3.68 6.98 -0.43
CA LYS A 77 3.98 6.24 0.79
C LYS A 77 4.48 7.22 1.86
N SER A 78 3.98 7.11 3.09
CA SER A 78 4.41 7.93 4.22
C SER A 78 4.27 7.22 5.56
N GLY A 79 5.02 7.66 6.57
CA GLY A 79 4.89 7.16 7.94
C GLY A 79 5.17 5.67 8.10
N SER A 80 6.24 5.18 7.46
CA SER A 80 6.68 3.79 7.61
C SER A 80 7.03 3.47 9.07
N SER A 81 6.62 2.30 9.55
CA SER A 81 6.89 1.82 10.91
C SER A 81 6.82 0.30 10.99
N LEU A 82 7.34 -0.26 12.08
CA LEU A 82 7.26 -1.68 12.39
C LEU A 82 5.98 -2.00 13.17
N LEU A 83 5.23 -2.99 12.71
CA LEU A 83 4.03 -3.51 13.36
C LEU A 83 4.33 -4.87 13.98
N MET A 84 4.12 -4.99 15.29
CA MET A 84 4.22 -6.27 15.99
C MET A 84 2.92 -7.06 15.81
N VAL A 85 3.06 -8.34 15.46
CA VAL A 85 1.97 -9.27 15.17
C VAL A 85 2.16 -10.53 16.00
N GLU A 86 1.14 -10.87 16.79
CA GLU A 86 1.04 -12.12 17.52
C GLU A 86 -0.04 -12.98 16.87
N LEU A 87 0.29 -14.21 16.50
CA LEU A 87 -0.61 -15.21 16.00
C LEU A 87 -1.14 -16.07 17.16
N ARG A 88 -2.45 -16.02 17.38
CA ARG A 88 -3.17 -16.80 18.41
C ARG A 88 -4.21 -17.72 17.79
N LEU A 89 -3.86 -18.30 16.64
CA LEU A 89 -4.78 -19.10 15.83
C LEU A 89 -5.11 -20.48 16.45
N GLY A 90 -4.27 -20.97 17.38
CA GLY A 90 -4.53 -22.21 18.13
C GLY A 90 -5.53 -22.08 19.27
N TYR A 91 -5.90 -20.86 19.68
CA TYR A 91 -6.75 -20.63 20.85
C TYR A 91 -8.19 -21.06 20.58
N GLN A 92 -8.73 -21.88 21.48
CA GLN A 92 -10.17 -22.25 21.50
C GLN A 92 -11.01 -21.23 22.29
N SER A 93 -10.37 -20.40 23.12
CA SER A 93 -11.02 -19.36 23.91
C SER A 93 -10.01 -18.33 24.42
N ALA A 94 -10.44 -17.08 24.58
CA ALA A 94 -9.63 -15.98 25.13
C ALA A 94 -9.58 -15.92 26.67
N LYS A 95 -10.21 -16.86 27.40
CA LYS A 95 -10.39 -16.77 28.87
C LYS A 95 -9.07 -16.64 29.65
N ASN A 96 -8.04 -17.37 29.24
CA ASN A 96 -6.76 -17.47 29.95
C ASN A 96 -5.76 -16.38 29.58
N ILE A 97 -6.15 -15.41 28.75
CA ILE A 97 -5.28 -14.29 28.38
C ILE A 97 -5.15 -13.34 29.57
N THR A 98 -3.92 -13.00 29.92
CA THR A 98 -3.60 -12.06 31.00
C THR A 98 -2.92 -10.82 30.45
N ALA A 99 -3.19 -9.66 31.05
CA ALA A 99 -2.51 -8.42 30.68
C ALA A 99 -0.99 -8.51 30.88
N LEU A 100 -0.52 -9.26 31.89
CA LEU A 100 0.91 -9.46 32.15
C LEU A 100 1.59 -10.15 30.96
N SER A 101 1.01 -11.25 30.46
CA SER A 101 1.54 -11.97 29.30
C SER A 101 1.61 -11.09 28.05
N LEU A 102 0.54 -10.36 27.73
CA LEU A 102 0.52 -9.45 26.57
C LEU A 102 1.52 -8.30 26.72
N ASN A 103 1.61 -7.68 27.90
CA ASN A 103 2.55 -6.60 28.17
C ASN A 103 4.00 -7.06 28.03
N ASN A 104 4.33 -8.25 28.53
CA ASN A 104 5.69 -8.79 28.44
C ASN A 104 6.07 -9.02 26.97
N LYS A 105 5.17 -9.64 26.19
CA LYS A 105 5.35 -9.85 24.75
C LYS A 105 5.66 -8.59 23.97
N VAL A 106 4.81 -7.58 24.14
CA VAL A 106 4.97 -6.30 23.45
C VAL A 106 6.25 -5.58 23.91
N LYS A 107 6.49 -5.48 25.23
CA LYS A 107 7.65 -4.74 25.75
C LYS A 107 8.97 -5.38 25.34
N HIS A 108 9.07 -6.70 25.42
CA HIS A 108 10.30 -7.39 25.09
C HIS A 108 10.61 -7.24 23.59
N THR A 109 9.63 -7.47 22.72
CA THR A 109 9.77 -7.25 21.27
C THR A 109 10.20 -5.82 20.95
N MET A 110 9.58 -4.81 21.58
CA MET A 110 10.00 -3.42 21.41
C MET A 110 11.46 -3.14 21.82
N THR A 111 11.96 -3.82 22.86
CA THR A 111 13.38 -3.73 23.25
C THR A 111 14.28 -4.31 22.18
N LEU A 112 13.92 -5.45 21.59
CA LEU A 112 14.71 -6.11 20.54
C LEU A 112 14.74 -5.33 19.23
N LEU A 113 13.65 -4.64 18.89
CA LEU A 113 13.53 -3.81 17.69
C LEU A 113 14.23 -2.44 17.78
N ASN A 114 14.92 -2.16 18.89
CA ASN A 114 15.55 -0.85 19.16
C ASN A 114 14.62 0.33 18.83
N ALA A 115 13.50 0.42 19.58
CA ALA A 115 12.46 1.45 19.38
C ALA A 115 12.93 2.91 19.39
N ALA A 116 14.18 3.18 19.78
CA ALA A 116 14.81 4.50 19.72
C ALA A 116 15.29 4.87 18.31
N GLU A 117 15.64 3.89 17.50
CA GLU A 117 16.17 4.07 16.14
C GLU A 117 15.14 3.76 15.06
N PHE A 118 14.24 2.79 15.31
CA PHE A 118 13.23 2.37 14.36
C PHE A 118 11.83 2.77 14.82
N PRO A 119 11.07 3.54 14.02
CA PRO A 119 9.65 3.78 14.28
C PRO A 119 8.86 2.49 14.46
N ILE A 120 8.22 2.33 15.62
CA ILE A 120 7.31 1.23 15.91
C ILE A 120 5.89 1.78 15.96
N SER A 121 4.97 1.10 15.29
CA SER A 121 3.54 1.40 15.31
C SER A 121 3.02 1.56 16.74
N GLN A 122 2.02 2.41 16.92
CA GLN A 122 1.29 2.52 18.19
C GLN A 122 0.43 1.28 18.46
N ASP A 123 0.20 0.44 17.46
CA ASP A 123 -0.59 -0.77 17.57
C ASP A 123 0.30 -2.00 17.78
N ALA A 124 -0.22 -2.95 18.56
CA ALA A 124 0.24 -4.33 18.60
C ALA A 124 -0.94 -5.23 18.24
N VAL A 125 -0.80 -6.01 17.17
CA VAL A 125 -1.91 -6.80 16.60
C VAL A 125 -1.86 -8.23 17.14
N PHE A 126 -3.02 -8.72 17.57
CA PHE A 126 -3.23 -10.09 18.03
C PHE A 126 -4.27 -10.75 17.13
N ILE A 127 -3.85 -11.78 16.39
CA ILE A 127 -4.67 -12.44 15.38
C ILE A 127 -5.28 -13.71 15.95
N PHE A 128 -6.61 -13.79 15.96
CA PHE A 128 -7.37 -14.95 16.40
C PHE A 128 -8.18 -15.53 15.26
N LYS A 129 -8.55 -16.82 15.36
CA LYS A 129 -9.58 -17.38 14.47
C LYS A 129 -10.89 -16.58 14.58
N ALA A 130 -11.64 -16.55 13.49
CA ALA A 130 -12.85 -15.71 13.36
C ALA A 130 -13.89 -15.99 14.46
N ASP A 131 -14.04 -17.26 14.86
CA ASP A 131 -14.95 -17.73 15.90
C ASP A 131 -14.54 -17.29 17.33
N VAL A 132 -13.25 -17.05 17.57
CA VAL A 132 -12.71 -16.56 18.87
C VAL A 132 -12.50 -15.05 18.88
N CYS A 133 -12.38 -14.42 17.72
CA CYS A 133 -11.99 -13.01 17.56
C CYS A 133 -12.86 -12.04 18.39
N GLN A 134 -14.19 -12.20 18.38
CA GLN A 134 -15.07 -11.30 19.14
C GLN A 134 -14.88 -11.46 20.66
N GLN A 135 -14.71 -12.70 21.13
CA GLN A 135 -14.43 -12.98 22.55
C GLN A 135 -13.08 -12.39 22.96
N ALA A 136 -12.06 -12.54 22.11
CA ALA A 136 -10.74 -11.98 22.33
C ALA A 136 -10.77 -10.45 22.39
N LYS A 137 -11.50 -9.80 21.48
CA LYS A 137 -11.67 -8.34 21.48
C LYS A 137 -12.24 -7.84 22.80
N HIS A 138 -13.37 -8.38 23.25
CA HIS A 138 -13.96 -8.03 24.54
C HIS A 138 -13.00 -8.25 25.71
N LYS A 139 -12.23 -9.35 25.70
CA LYS A 139 -11.25 -9.65 26.74
C LYS A 139 -10.13 -8.63 26.77
N LEU A 140 -9.53 -8.30 25.62
CA LEU A 140 -8.42 -7.36 25.52
C LEU A 140 -8.87 -5.93 25.85
N ASP A 141 -10.07 -5.53 25.44
CA ASP A 141 -10.68 -4.24 25.81
C ASP A 141 -10.84 -4.12 27.33
N ALA A 142 -11.36 -5.17 27.99
CA ALA A 142 -11.49 -5.21 29.45
C ALA A 142 -10.13 -5.13 30.17
N LEU A 143 -9.10 -5.75 29.59
CA LEU A 143 -7.73 -5.71 30.11
C LEU A 143 -7.00 -4.40 29.82
N GLY A 144 -7.56 -3.49 29.01
CA GLY A 144 -6.92 -2.25 28.56
C GLY A 144 -6.44 -1.36 29.70
N HIS A 145 -7.15 -1.33 30.84
CA HIS A 145 -6.76 -0.58 32.03
C HIS A 145 -5.45 -1.09 32.68
N SER A 146 -5.06 -2.34 32.41
CA SER A 146 -3.82 -2.96 32.88
C SER A 146 -2.73 -2.99 31.80
N ASN A 147 -2.96 -2.34 30.65
CA ASN A 147 -1.98 -2.25 29.58
C ASN A 147 -0.91 -1.21 29.94
N THR A 148 0.32 -1.69 30.13
CA THR A 148 1.50 -0.88 30.46
C THR A 148 2.52 -0.86 29.33
N SER A 149 2.23 -1.52 28.21
CA SER A 149 3.10 -1.58 27.03
C SER A 149 3.15 -0.26 26.24
N ARG A 150 2.22 0.69 26.52
CA ARG A 150 2.04 1.94 25.76
C ARG A 150 1.75 1.68 24.27
N ARG A 151 1.18 0.53 23.94
CA ARG A 151 0.70 0.18 22.61
C ARG A 151 -0.76 -0.22 22.69
N ARG A 152 -1.55 0.19 21.72
CA ARG A 152 -2.95 -0.21 21.62
C ARG A 152 -3.00 -1.65 21.15
N TRP A 153 -3.68 -2.50 21.91
CA TRP A 153 -3.87 -3.90 21.52
C TRP A 153 -5.04 -3.97 20.55
N ILE A 154 -4.75 -4.46 19.34
CA ILE A 154 -5.74 -4.60 18.28
C ILE A 154 -5.98 -6.07 18.04
N VAL A 155 -7.25 -6.47 18.06
CA VAL A 155 -7.66 -7.85 17.80
C VAL A 155 -8.23 -7.93 16.39
N MET A 156 -7.73 -8.87 15.59
CA MET A 156 -8.21 -9.13 14.23
C MET A 156 -8.35 -10.63 13.97
N SER A 157 -9.16 -10.98 12.97
CA SER A 157 -9.07 -12.27 12.29
C SER A 157 -8.12 -12.16 11.09
N PRO A 158 -7.62 -13.28 10.53
CA PRO A 158 -6.81 -13.25 9.31
C PRO A 158 -7.46 -12.46 8.17
N ASP A 159 -8.77 -12.65 7.94
CA ASP A 159 -9.51 -11.93 6.88
C ASP A 159 -9.58 -10.42 7.13
N ILE A 160 -9.71 -10.00 8.39
CA ILE A 160 -9.72 -8.57 8.74
C ILE A 160 -8.31 -8.00 8.57
N PHE A 161 -7.29 -8.74 8.98
CA PHE A 161 -5.89 -8.36 8.84
C PHE A 161 -5.51 -8.15 7.37
N GLY A 162 -5.86 -9.09 6.48
CA GLY A 162 -5.59 -8.99 5.05
C GLY A 162 -6.35 -7.85 4.34
N LYS A 163 -7.43 -7.34 4.94
CA LYS A 163 -8.12 -6.12 4.46
C LYS A 163 -7.54 -4.84 5.04
N ALA A 164 -6.95 -4.92 6.24
CA ALA A 164 -6.36 -3.78 6.93
C ALA A 164 -4.99 -3.43 6.37
N TYR A 165 -4.22 -4.44 5.92
CA TYR A 165 -2.88 -4.27 5.37
C TYR A 165 -2.80 -4.97 4.01
N ILE A 166 -2.86 -4.19 2.94
CA ILE A 166 -2.86 -4.69 1.57
C ILE A 166 -1.53 -4.40 0.86
N ALA A 167 -1.30 -5.04 -0.27
CA ALA A 167 -0.16 -4.71 -1.11
C ALA A 167 -0.36 -3.35 -1.78
N LYS A 168 0.73 -2.59 -1.91
CA LYS A 168 0.71 -1.32 -2.64
C LYS A 168 0.25 -1.52 -4.08
N GLU A 169 0.67 -2.62 -4.71
CA GLU A 169 0.39 -2.96 -6.11
C GLU A 169 -1.10 -3.23 -6.34
N ASP A 170 -1.85 -3.55 -5.29
CA ASP A 170 -3.29 -3.80 -5.37
C ASP A 170 -4.12 -2.51 -5.22
N ILE A 171 -3.47 -1.38 -4.89
CA ILE A 171 -4.13 -0.08 -4.79
C ILE A 171 -4.17 0.57 -6.18
N PRO A 172 -5.35 0.92 -6.70
CA PRO A 172 -5.45 1.63 -7.98
C PRO A 172 -4.66 2.94 -7.98
N TYR A 173 -3.93 3.17 -9.07
CA TYR A 173 -3.23 4.42 -9.29
C TYR A 173 -4.22 5.59 -9.35
N VAL A 174 -3.88 6.69 -8.68
CA VAL A 174 -4.68 7.93 -8.70
C VAL A 174 -4.05 8.91 -9.70
N PRO A 175 -4.70 9.25 -10.82
CA PRO A 175 -4.12 10.18 -11.79
C PRO A 175 -3.78 11.54 -11.17
N LEU A 176 -2.64 12.13 -11.55
CA LEU A 176 -2.24 13.47 -11.13
C LEU A 176 -3.11 14.56 -11.76
N HIS A 177 -3.70 14.25 -12.92
CA HIS A 177 -4.59 15.13 -13.67
C HIS A 177 -5.94 14.43 -13.91
N ASP A 178 -7.01 15.22 -13.96
CA ASP A 178 -8.30 14.72 -14.42
C ASP A 178 -8.34 14.65 -15.94
N TYR A 179 -7.75 13.59 -16.50
CA TYR A 179 -7.68 13.37 -17.94
C TYR A 179 -9.06 13.28 -18.61
N LYS A 180 -10.12 12.92 -17.86
CA LYS A 180 -11.49 12.93 -18.38
C LYS A 180 -12.02 14.35 -18.56
N ALA A 181 -11.76 15.23 -17.60
CA ALA A 181 -12.11 16.64 -17.73
C ALA A 181 -11.31 17.32 -18.85
N VAL A 182 -10.04 16.97 -19.02
CA VAL A 182 -9.20 17.46 -20.12
C VAL A 182 -9.77 17.04 -21.47
N LEU A 183 -10.05 15.74 -21.65
CA LEU A 183 -10.67 15.23 -22.88
C LEU A 183 -12.02 15.91 -23.16
N ALA A 184 -12.85 16.12 -22.14
CA ALA A 184 -14.13 16.81 -22.28
C ALA A 184 -13.96 18.27 -22.75
N ASN A 185 -12.93 18.97 -22.28
CA ASN A 185 -12.62 20.31 -22.76
C ASN A 185 -12.19 20.29 -24.23
N PHE A 186 -11.34 19.35 -24.65
CA PHE A 186 -10.99 19.17 -26.06
C PHE A 186 -12.23 18.92 -26.92
N CYS A 187 -13.09 17.98 -26.52
CA CYS A 187 -14.34 17.70 -27.25
C CYS A 187 -15.19 18.96 -27.43
N ARG A 188 -15.33 19.78 -26.37
CA ARG A 188 -16.06 21.05 -26.44
C ARG A 188 -15.42 22.04 -27.43
N LEU A 189 -14.09 22.17 -27.44
CA LEU A 189 -13.38 23.04 -28.37
C LEU A 189 -13.56 22.58 -29.82
N ILE A 190 -13.43 21.27 -30.06
CA ILE A 190 -13.60 20.64 -31.36
C ILE A 190 -15.03 20.82 -31.87
N ASP A 191 -16.04 20.53 -31.04
CA ASP A 191 -17.46 20.69 -31.39
C ASP A 191 -17.84 22.16 -31.66
N SER A 192 -17.08 23.11 -31.09
CA SER A 192 -17.25 24.55 -31.32
C SER A 192 -16.41 25.07 -32.49
N HIS A 193 -15.65 24.20 -33.18
CA HIS A 193 -14.71 24.55 -34.25
C HIS A 193 -13.67 25.61 -33.85
N LEU A 194 -13.23 25.59 -32.58
CA LEU A 194 -12.20 26.50 -32.05
C LEU A 194 -10.79 25.91 -32.24
N TRP A 195 -10.36 25.75 -33.50
CA TRP A 195 -9.16 24.97 -33.86
C TRP A 195 -7.84 25.53 -33.31
N ASP A 196 -7.67 26.86 -33.26
CA ASP A 196 -6.48 27.49 -32.66
C ASP A 196 -6.32 27.12 -31.17
N GLU A 197 -7.44 27.05 -30.43
CA GLU A 197 -7.42 26.65 -29.02
C GLU A 197 -7.21 25.14 -28.88
N VAL A 198 -7.70 24.33 -29.83
CA VAL A 198 -7.41 22.89 -29.87
C VAL A 198 -5.92 22.67 -30.02
N GLU A 199 -5.25 23.33 -30.98
CA GLU A 199 -3.80 23.20 -31.16
C GLU A 199 -3.03 23.61 -29.92
N LYS A 200 -3.34 24.78 -29.36
CA LYS A 200 -2.65 25.30 -28.18
C LYS A 200 -2.79 24.39 -26.96
N GLU A 201 -3.99 23.84 -26.72
CA GLU A 201 -4.19 22.84 -25.68
C GLU A 201 -3.43 21.55 -26.01
N PHE A 202 -3.42 21.12 -27.28
CA PHE A 202 -2.69 19.92 -27.69
C PHE A 202 -1.19 20.09 -27.49
N GLU A 203 -0.61 21.24 -27.81
CA GLU A 203 0.81 21.54 -27.53
C GLU A 203 1.08 21.55 -26.02
N THR A 204 0.16 22.11 -25.23
CA THR A 204 0.27 22.15 -23.76
C THR A 204 0.27 20.75 -23.15
N TRP A 205 -0.62 19.87 -23.60
CA TRP A 205 -0.71 18.50 -23.08
C TRP A 205 0.30 17.55 -23.73
N GLY A 206 0.57 17.73 -25.01
CA GLY A 206 1.58 17.03 -25.78
C GLY A 206 2.97 17.26 -25.20
N SER A 207 3.35 18.50 -24.88
CA SER A 207 4.65 18.77 -24.25
C SER A 207 4.84 18.07 -22.89
N LYS A 208 3.77 17.72 -22.17
CA LYS A 208 3.86 16.96 -20.91
C LYS A 208 4.36 15.53 -21.12
N THR A 209 4.29 14.98 -22.33
CA THR A 209 4.84 13.64 -22.65
C THR A 209 6.37 13.63 -22.56
N TYR A 210 7.00 14.80 -22.63
CA TYR A 210 8.44 14.98 -22.46
C TYR A 210 8.81 15.54 -21.08
N SER A 211 7.83 15.71 -20.18
CA SER A 211 8.02 16.27 -18.84
C SER A 211 8.29 15.21 -17.78
N ARG A 212 8.50 15.62 -16.52
CA ARG A 212 8.68 14.67 -15.40
C ARG A 212 7.53 13.67 -15.24
N ILE A 213 6.33 14.03 -15.68
CA ILE A 213 5.13 13.19 -15.61
C ILE A 213 5.33 11.90 -16.41
N SER A 214 6.09 11.93 -17.51
CA SER A 214 6.28 10.76 -18.38
C SER A 214 7.22 9.68 -17.82
N TYR A 215 7.95 9.97 -16.74
CA TYR A 215 8.68 8.95 -15.99
C TYR A 215 7.76 8.09 -15.13
N ILE A 216 6.51 8.51 -14.92
CA ILE A 216 5.48 7.69 -14.27
C ILE A 216 4.74 6.94 -15.37
N SER A 217 4.95 5.62 -15.47
CA SER A 217 4.37 4.79 -16.53
C SER A 217 2.87 4.95 -16.68
N GLN A 218 2.14 4.95 -15.56
CA GLN A 218 0.68 5.06 -15.54
C GLN A 218 0.21 6.43 -16.05
N GLU A 219 0.88 7.53 -15.68
CA GLU A 219 0.53 8.87 -16.17
C GLU A 219 0.82 9.01 -17.66
N ARG A 220 1.94 8.46 -18.12
CA ARG A 220 2.29 8.46 -19.54
C ARG A 220 1.20 7.74 -20.35
N GLU A 221 0.81 6.55 -19.91
CA GLU A 221 -0.25 5.77 -20.58
C GLU A 221 -1.58 6.53 -20.61
N LEU A 222 -2.01 7.13 -19.50
CA LEU A 222 -3.24 7.92 -19.43
C LEU A 222 -3.18 9.19 -20.30
N LEU A 223 -2.04 9.88 -20.33
CA LEU A 223 -1.83 11.06 -21.16
C LEU A 223 -1.86 10.71 -22.64
N GLU A 224 -1.15 9.67 -23.05
CA GLU A 224 -1.10 9.23 -24.44
C GLU A 224 -2.47 8.71 -24.92
N ASP A 225 -3.18 7.94 -24.09
CA ASP A 225 -4.54 7.49 -24.40
C ASP A 225 -5.49 8.68 -24.55
N MET A 226 -5.41 9.67 -23.66
CA MET A 226 -6.20 10.89 -23.77
C MET A 226 -5.91 11.63 -25.09
N LEU A 227 -4.65 11.86 -25.44
CA LEU A 227 -4.26 12.55 -26.68
C LEU A 227 -4.68 11.78 -27.94
N ARG A 228 -4.57 10.45 -27.93
CA ARG A 228 -5.08 9.59 -29.01
C ARG A 228 -6.59 9.73 -29.18
N ASN A 229 -7.35 9.76 -28.09
CA ASN A 229 -8.80 9.95 -28.13
C ASN A 229 -9.18 11.35 -28.64
N VAL A 230 -8.42 12.39 -28.29
CA VAL A 230 -8.58 13.74 -28.88
C VAL A 230 -8.38 13.67 -30.39
N TRP A 231 -7.31 13.03 -30.86
CA TRP A 231 -7.01 12.90 -32.29
C TRP A 231 -8.11 12.14 -33.06
N ILE A 232 -8.62 11.04 -32.50
CA ILE A 232 -9.76 10.30 -33.07
C ILE A 232 -10.99 11.22 -33.22
N LYS A 233 -11.25 12.09 -32.24
CA LYS A 233 -12.35 13.06 -32.31
C LYS A 233 -12.09 14.11 -33.40
N ILE A 234 -10.87 14.63 -33.54
CA ILE A 234 -10.50 15.54 -34.64
C ILE A 234 -10.74 14.86 -36.00
N GLU A 235 -10.23 13.63 -36.19
CA GLU A 235 -10.42 12.87 -37.43
C GLU A 235 -11.89 12.64 -37.76
N SER A 236 -12.75 12.45 -36.76
CA SER A 236 -14.20 12.28 -36.96
C SER A 236 -14.90 13.54 -37.48
N GLU A 237 -14.30 14.71 -37.32
CA GLU A 237 -14.83 15.99 -37.80
C GLU A 237 -14.25 16.40 -39.17
N LYS A 238 -13.33 15.60 -39.74
CA LYS A 238 -12.59 15.93 -40.98
C LYS A 238 -13.46 16.48 -42.11
N ASP A 239 -14.59 15.83 -42.39
CA ASP A 239 -15.49 16.21 -43.49
C ASP A 239 -16.22 17.55 -43.26
N LYS A 240 -16.14 18.10 -42.04
CA LYS A 240 -16.76 19.37 -41.64
C LYS A 240 -15.74 20.52 -41.52
N VAL A 241 -14.46 20.24 -41.77
CA VAL A 241 -13.37 21.22 -41.68
C VAL A 241 -12.92 21.58 -43.10
N ASP A 242 -12.64 22.87 -43.34
CA ASP A 242 -12.08 23.30 -44.62
C ASP A 242 -10.64 22.78 -44.81
N THR A 243 -10.15 22.80 -46.04
CA THR A 243 -8.87 22.15 -46.37
C THR A 243 -7.69 22.83 -45.69
N ASP A 244 -7.68 24.16 -45.59
CA ASP A 244 -6.57 24.90 -45.00
C ASP A 244 -6.50 24.63 -43.48
N THR A 245 -7.65 24.63 -42.81
CA THR A 245 -7.72 24.28 -41.37
C THR A 245 -7.36 22.82 -41.12
N TRP A 246 -7.78 21.91 -42.00
CA TRP A 246 -7.45 20.49 -41.88
C TRP A 246 -5.94 20.24 -42.05
N ASP A 247 -5.31 20.88 -43.03
CA ASP A 247 -3.87 20.76 -43.26
C ASP A 247 -3.09 21.34 -42.06
N TYR A 248 -3.54 22.46 -41.50
CA TYR A 248 -2.97 23.06 -40.29
C TYR A 248 -3.06 22.12 -39.07
N ILE A 249 -4.26 21.65 -38.71
CA ILE A 249 -4.43 20.78 -37.53
C ILE A 249 -3.75 19.42 -37.70
N SER A 250 -3.52 18.97 -38.94
CA SER A 250 -2.81 17.73 -39.24
C SER A 250 -1.33 17.76 -38.86
N LEU A 251 -0.73 18.95 -38.71
CA LEU A 251 0.64 19.11 -38.21
C LEU A 251 0.83 18.51 -36.81
N ILE A 252 -0.23 18.48 -35.98
CA ILE A 252 -0.21 17.83 -34.68
C ILE A 252 0.20 16.35 -34.78
N LYS A 253 -0.28 15.64 -35.82
CA LYS A 253 0.07 14.23 -36.03
C LYS A 253 1.55 14.05 -36.38
N GLU A 254 2.14 15.02 -37.08
CA GLU A 254 3.55 15.04 -37.44
C GLU A 254 4.46 15.39 -36.25
N ASP A 255 3.99 16.23 -35.34
CA ASP A 255 4.73 16.63 -34.12
C ASP A 255 4.74 15.54 -33.04
N TYR A 256 3.69 14.70 -32.99
CA TYR A 256 3.53 13.64 -32.00
C TYR A 256 3.37 12.23 -32.62
N PRO A 257 4.27 11.79 -33.50
CA PRO A 257 4.09 10.56 -34.29
C PRO A 257 4.20 9.29 -33.44
N HIS A 258 4.89 9.34 -32.30
CA HIS A 258 5.00 8.23 -31.35
C HIS A 258 3.71 8.01 -30.54
N ILE A 259 2.81 8.99 -30.53
CA ILE A 259 1.52 8.94 -29.83
C ILE A 259 0.39 8.73 -30.83
N LEU A 260 0.45 9.40 -31.98
CA LEU A 260 -0.65 9.46 -32.95
C LEU A 260 -0.43 8.62 -34.21
N GLY A 261 0.75 8.02 -34.35
CA GLY A 261 1.13 7.14 -35.46
C GLY A 261 0.60 5.71 -35.35
#